data_AF-A0A2W4TSV6-F1
#
_entry.id   AF-A0A2W4TSV6-F1
#
_cell.length_a   1.000
_cell.length_b   1.000
_cell.length_c   1.000
_cell.angle_alpha   90.00
_cell.angle_beta   90.00
_cell.angle_gamma   90.00
#
_symmetry.space_group_name_H-M   'P 1'
#
loop_
_entity.id
_entity.type
_entity.pdbx_description
1 polymer ?
#
loop_
_entity_poly.entity_id
_entity_poly.type
_entity_poly.pdbx_seq_one_letter_code
_entity_poly.pdbx_strand_id
1 'polypeptide(L)' 'MQTLFYKVLKANDGKINPLQFAMLAEVSLAEAQKCLNDWAGPLNADFEVDEAGVVEYCFYL' A
#
# COMPACT_ATOMS: atom_id res chain seq x y z
N MET A 1 -5.17 8.62 -8.81
CA MET A 1 -4.70 7.56 -7.88
C MET A 1 -3.19 7.55 -7.68
N GLN A 2 -2.37 7.53 -8.73
CA GLN A 2 -0.91 7.42 -8.59
C GLN A 2 -0.26 8.55 -7.74
N THR A 3 -0.73 9.80 -7.87
CA THR A 3 -0.25 10.91 -7.02
C THR A 3 -0.61 10.74 -5.54
N LEU A 4 -1.77 10.15 -5.25
CA LEU A 4 -2.15 9.82 -3.87
C LEU A 4 -1.22 8.75 -3.32
N PHE A 5 -1.01 7.67 -4.08
CA PHE A 5 -0.10 6.58 -3.72
C PHE A 5 1.29 7.10 -3.35
N TYR A 6 1.93 7.93 -4.18
CA TYR A 6 3.25 8.50 -3.86
C TYR A 6 3.26 9.39 -2.62
N LYS A 7 2.18 10.16 -2.38
CA LYS A 7 2.06 10.96 -1.16
C LYS A 7 1.97 10.07 0.08
N VAL A 8 1.23 8.98 0.00
CA VAL A 8 1.08 8.04 1.13
C VAL A 8 2.39 7.30 1.38
N LEU A 9 3.06 6.80 0.34
CA LEU A 9 4.38 6.18 0.49
C LEU A 9 5.38 7.14 1.14
N LYS A 10 5.43 8.39 0.70
CA LYS A 10 6.32 9.39 1.30
C LYS A 10 5.98 9.70 2.76
N ALA A 11 4.70 9.63 3.14
CA ALA A 11 4.25 9.93 4.50
C ALA A 11 4.46 8.75 5.47
N ASN A 12 4.47 7.52 4.96
CA ASN A 12 4.56 6.29 5.76
C ASN A 12 5.86 5.50 5.51
N ASP A 13 6.95 6.18 5.13
CA ASP A 13 8.26 5.56 4.86
C ASP A 13 8.19 4.34 3.91
N GLY A 14 7.36 4.44 2.88
CA GLY A 14 7.16 3.40 1.88
C GLY A 14 6.23 2.27 2.31
N LYS A 15 5.70 2.28 3.54
CA LYS A 15 4.85 1.21 4.08
C LYS A 15 3.37 1.55 4.01
N ILE A 16 2.57 0.60 3.55
CA ILE A 16 1.11 0.75 3.50
C ILE A 16 0.41 -0.60 3.50
N ASN A 17 -0.71 -0.71 4.22
CA ASN A 17 -1.60 -1.86 4.12
C ASN A 17 -2.89 -1.56 3.32
N PRO A 18 -3.62 -2.58 2.85
CA PRO A 18 -4.83 -2.37 2.04
C PRO A 18 -5.93 -1.54 2.73
N LEU A 19 -6.07 -1.65 4.06
CA LEU A 19 -7.08 -0.91 4.81
C LEU A 19 -6.75 0.59 4.85
N GLN A 20 -5.50 0.93 5.16
CA GLN A 20 -5.01 2.32 5.13
C GLN A 20 -5.22 2.93 3.74
N PHE A 21 -4.85 2.19 2.68
CA PHE A 21 -5.04 2.70 1.32
C PHE A 21 -6.51 2.88 0.96
N ALA A 22 -7.38 1.94 1.33
CA ALA A 22 -8.82 2.03 1.09
C ALA A 22 -9.43 3.29 1.72
N MET A 23 -9.06 3.58 2.98
CA MET A 23 -9.53 4.78 3.69
C MET A 23 -9.05 6.07 3.03
N LEU A 24 -7.79 6.12 2.59
CA LEU A 24 -7.19 7.32 1.99
C LEU A 24 -7.66 7.58 0.56
N ALA A 25 -7.93 6.52 -0.19
CA ALA A 25 -8.40 6.59 -1.57
C ALA A 25 -9.93 6.62 -1.70
N GLU A 26 -10.65 6.44 -0.59
CA GLU A 26 -12.12 6.34 -0.54
C GLU A 26 -12.67 5.26 -1.49
N VAL A 27 -12.01 4.10 -1.50
CA VAL A 27 -12.38 2.93 -2.32
C VAL A 27 -12.67 1.72 -1.43
N SER A 28 -13.23 0.67 -2.01
CA SER A 28 -13.42 -0.59 -1.29
C SER A 28 -12.07 -1.23 -0.92
N LEU A 29 -12.06 -2.04 0.14
CA LEU A 29 -10.87 -2.81 0.54
C LEU A 29 -10.36 -3.71 -0.60
N ALA A 30 -11.26 -4.30 -1.38
CA ALA A 30 -10.92 -5.15 -2.51
C ALA A 30 -10.24 -4.37 -3.65
N GLU A 31 -10.74 -3.18 -3.97
CA GLU A 31 -10.10 -2.29 -4.96
C GLU A 31 -8.73 -1.81 -4.49
N ALA A 32 -8.60 -1.45 -3.22
CA ALA A 32 -7.34 -1.05 -2.62
C ALA A 32 -6.28 -2.16 -2.69
N GLN A 33 -6.65 -3.38 -2.29
CA GLN A 33 -5.77 -4.54 -2.37
C GLN A 33 -5.35 -4.84 -3.82
N LYS A 34 -6.30 -4.75 -4.76
CA LYS A 34 -5.98 -4.91 -6.19
C LYS A 34 -4.95 -3.89 -6.65
N CYS A 35 -5.13 -2.61 -6.30
CA CYS A 35 -4.19 -1.55 -6.69
C CYS A 35 -2.80 -1.78 -6.13
N LEU A 36 -2.69 -2.13 -4.84
CA LEU A 36 -1.40 -2.42 -4.20
C LEU A 36 -0.71 -3.63 -4.85
N ASN A 37 -1.44 -4.70 -5.16
CA ASN A 37 -0.92 -5.86 -5.88
C ASN A 37 -0.41 -5.50 -7.29
N ASP A 38 -1.17 -4.69 -8.03
CA ASP A 38 -0.80 -4.25 -9.39
C ASP A 38 0.48 -3.41 -9.37
N TRP A 39 0.78 -2.70 -8.27
CA TRP A 39 2.00 -1.90 -8.11
C TRP A 39 3.16 -2.67 -7.48
N ALA A 40 2.88 -3.66 -6.63
CA ALA A 40 3.91 -4.40 -5.89
C ALA A 40 4.94 -5.06 -6.81
N GLY A 41 4.49 -5.74 -7.85
CA GLY A 41 5.37 -6.41 -8.82
C GLY A 41 6.27 -5.42 -9.58
N PRO A 42 5.72 -4.45 -10.33
CA PRO A 42 6.51 -3.48 -11.09
C PRO A 42 7.47 -2.64 -10.26
N LEU A 43 7.16 -2.39 -8.99
CA LEU A 43 7.96 -1.56 -8.09
C LEU A 43 8.84 -2.39 -7.15
N ASN A 44 8.88 -3.72 -7.33
CA ASN A 44 9.66 -4.65 -6.53
C ASN A 44 9.46 -4.45 -5.02
N ALA A 45 8.20 -4.37 -4.61
CA ALA A 45 7.83 -4.21 -3.21
C ALA A 45 8.07 -5.49 -2.40
N ASP A 46 8.51 -5.31 -1.16
CA ASP A 46 8.55 -6.38 -0.18
C ASP A 46 7.23 -6.47 0.60
N PHE A 47 7.06 -7.57 1.33
CA PHE A 47 5.91 -7.80 2.19
C PHE A 47 6.39 -8.09 3.61
N GLU A 48 5.93 -7.29 4.55
CA GLU A 48 6.17 -7.49 5.97
C GLU A 48 4.85 -7.81 6.67
N VAL A 49 4.93 -8.49 7.81
CA VAL A 49 3.79 -8.73 8.68
C VAL A 49 4.04 -7.97 9.98
N ASP A 50 3.13 -7.08 10.34
CA ASP A 50 3.24 -6.29 11.56
C ASP A 50 2.95 -7.12 12.83
N GLU A 51 3.10 -6.50 14.00
CA GLU A 51 2.86 -7.16 15.29
C GLU A 51 1.41 -7.62 15.49
N ALA A 52 0.46 -7.07 14.73
CA ALA A 52 -0.96 -7.45 14.74
C ALA A 52 -1.28 -8.55 13.72
N GLY A 53 -0.31 -9.00 12.91
CA GLY A 53 -0.49 -9.99 11.88
C GLY A 53 -1.01 -9.42 10.54
N VAL A 54 -0.97 -8.11 10.35
CA VAL A 54 -1.41 -7.46 9.11
C VAL A 54 -0.26 -7.42 8.11
N VAL A 55 -0.56 -7.76 6.86
CA VAL A 55 0.41 -7.67 5.75
C VAL A 55 0.55 -6.23 5.30
N GLU A 56 1.76 -5.70 5.38
CA GLU A 56 2.16 -4.40 4.85
C GLU A 56 2.94 -4.57 3.54
N TYR A 57 2.69 -3.67 2.60
CA TYR A 57 3.44 -3.54 1.36
C TYR A 57 4.56 -2.52 1.60
N CYS A 58 5.80 -2.90 1.34
CA CYS A 58 6.99 -2.09 1.57
C CYS A 58 7.61 -1.67 0.23
N PHE A 59 7.45 -0.40 -0.13
CA PHE A 59 7.96 0.19 -1.37
C PHE A 59 9.20 1.06 -1.07
N TYR A 60 10.36 0.72 -1.66
CA TYR A 60 11.62 1.45 -1.45
C TYR A 60 11.92 2.47 -2.57
N LEU A 61 11.04 3.47 -2.73
CA LEU A 61 11.07 4.45 -3.82
C LEU A 61 11.48 5.86 -3.38
#